data_AF-A0A837NXK8-F1
#
_entry.id   AF-A0A837NXK8-F1
#
_cell.length_a   1.000
_cell.length_b   1.000
_cell.length_c   1.000
_cell.angle_alpha   90.00
_cell.angle_beta   90.00
_cell.angle_gamma   90.00
#
_symmetry.space_group_name_H-M   'P 1'
#
loop_
_entity.id
_entity.type
_entity.pdbx_description
1 polymer ?
#
loop_
_entity_poly.entity_id
_entity_poly.type
_entity_poly.pdbx_seq_one_letter_code
_entity_poly.pdbx_strand_id
1 'polypeptide(L)'
;MIKLVWLLVRFAIVCLLLGVIIGVLILTNSSTPRFFSLEVDVIVCISIFWCVVAYILVRFETTKEAGKFLFVSILGALVLLMYIKEHFWFQDMRIHSWTAFLTVIFAISLLFFVLPHRHLKPLLFLLPVSACSWFLVWVGYRPASLVIAILGAKGKLPEENINKVIELMPEIFLSCLTSGVFMVFLIMPFYIFARWGHDPKGTYQSHTKRLRGIRNARHF
;
A
#
# COMPACT_ATOMS: atom_id res chain seq x y z
N MET A 1 -2.16 29.86 -23.66
CA MET A 1 -1.02 30.12 -22.75
C MET A 1 -1.22 29.56 -21.35
N ILE A 2 -2.26 29.93 -20.59
CA ILE A 2 -2.43 29.50 -19.17
C ILE A 2 -2.38 27.98 -18.96
N LYS A 3 -3.03 27.19 -19.84
CA LYS A 3 -2.98 25.71 -19.76
C LYS A 3 -1.58 25.13 -19.97
N LEU A 4 -0.78 25.74 -20.85
CA LEU A 4 0.57 25.27 -21.17
C LEU A 4 1.55 25.65 -20.06
N VAL A 5 1.43 26.87 -19.52
CA VAL A 5 2.18 27.30 -18.33
C VAL A 5 1.88 26.38 -17.14
N TRP A 6 0.61 26.04 -16.91
CA TRP A 6 0.24 25.14 -15.81
C TRP A 6 0.77 23.71 -15.98
N LEU A 7 0.81 23.22 -17.23
CA LEU A 7 1.44 21.94 -17.55
C LEU A 7 2.95 21.97 -17.26
N LEU A 8 3.65 23.03 -17.66
CA LEU A 8 5.08 23.21 -17.37
C LEU A 8 5.37 23.27 -15.86
N VAL A 9 4.53 23.98 -15.09
CA VAL A 9 4.66 24.04 -13.62
C VAL A 9 4.50 22.65 -13.00
N ARG A 10 3.48 21.88 -13.40
CA ARG A 10 3.29 20.50 -12.92
C ARG A 10 4.46 19.61 -13.28
N PHE A 11 4.98 19.74 -14.51
CA PHE A 11 6.15 18.99 -14.95
C PHE A 11 7.39 19.32 -14.11
N ALA A 12 7.65 20.61 -13.86
CA ALA A 12 8.75 21.05 -13.01
C ALA A 12 8.67 20.48 -11.59
N ILE A 13 7.47 20.46 -10.99
CA ILE A 13 7.23 19.82 -9.68
C ILE A 13 7.58 18.33 -9.73
N VAL A 14 7.15 17.61 -10.77
CA VAL A 14 7.50 16.19 -10.93
C VAL A 14 9.01 15.99 -11.03
N CYS A 15 9.72 16.82 -11.79
CA CYS A 15 11.18 16.77 -11.87
C CYS A 15 11.85 16.96 -10.50
N LEU A 16 11.34 17.87 -9.65
CA LEU A 16 11.86 18.08 -8.30
C LEU A 16 11.60 16.87 -7.39
N LEU A 17 10.47 16.17 -7.55
CA LEU A 17 10.14 14.98 -6.77
C LEU A 17 10.91 13.73 -7.20
N LEU A 18 11.43 13.71 -8.43
CA LEU A 18 12.08 12.53 -9.01
C LEU A 18 13.26 12.04 -8.17
N GLY A 19 14.09 12.96 -7.65
CA GLY A 19 15.24 12.61 -6.81
C GLY A 19 14.83 11.92 -5.50
N VAL A 20 13.76 12.41 -4.86
CA VAL A 20 13.21 11.80 -3.64
C VAL A 20 12.65 10.40 -3.94
N ILE A 21 11.92 10.26 -5.04
CA ILE A 21 11.34 8.97 -5.48
C ILE A 21 12.45 7.96 -5.78
N ILE A 22 13.49 8.36 -6.50
CA ILE A 22 14.64 7.50 -6.80
C ILE A 22 15.32 7.06 -5.50
N GLY A 23 15.55 7.98 -4.56
CA GLY A 23 16.12 7.63 -3.26
C GLY A 23 15.29 6.60 -2.48
N VAL A 24 13.97 6.76 -2.46
CA VAL A 24 13.04 5.79 -1.87
C VAL A 24 13.12 4.43 -2.58
N LEU A 25 13.15 4.42 -3.92
CA LEU A 25 13.23 3.19 -4.69
C LEU A 25 14.54 2.42 -4.42
N ILE A 26 15.66 3.13 -4.32
CA ILE A 26 16.97 2.54 -3.96
C ILE A 26 16.93 1.95 -2.54
N LEU A 27 16.38 2.68 -1.58
CA LEU A 27 16.23 2.21 -0.20
C LEU A 27 15.36 0.95 -0.14
N THR A 28 14.22 0.97 -0.85
CA THR A 28 13.28 -0.16 -0.89
C THR A 28 13.90 -1.37 -1.58
N ASN A 29 14.76 -1.15 -2.58
CA ASN A 29 15.46 -2.23 -3.28
C ASN A 29 16.57 -2.87 -2.45
N SER A 30 17.23 -2.09 -1.60
CA SER A 30 18.29 -2.58 -0.71
C SER A 30 17.76 -3.23 0.57
N SER A 31 16.54 -2.88 0.97
CA SER A 31 15.87 -3.51 2.10
C SER A 31 15.31 -4.87 1.68
N THR A 32 16.14 -5.93 1.68
CA THR A 32 15.63 -7.30 1.61
C THR A 32 15.09 -7.70 2.97
N PRO A 33 13.78 -7.92 3.13
CA PRO A 33 13.27 -8.47 4.36
C PRO A 33 13.83 -9.90 4.50
N ARG A 34 14.45 -10.23 5.64
CA ARG A 34 14.75 -11.64 5.94
C ARG A 34 13.41 -12.35 6.14
N PHE A 35 12.99 -13.10 5.13
CA PHE A 35 11.70 -13.77 5.13
C PHE A 35 11.77 -15.07 5.93
N PHE A 36 10.86 -15.21 6.89
CA PHE A 36 10.37 -16.53 7.28
C PHE A 36 9.66 -17.12 6.05
N SER A 37 9.92 -18.38 5.74
CA SER A 37 9.22 -19.08 4.65
C SER A 37 7.72 -19.05 4.90
N LEU A 38 6.98 -18.23 4.14
CA LEU A 38 5.52 -18.31 4.14
C LEU A 38 5.11 -19.53 3.34
N GLU A 39 4.61 -20.55 4.03
CA GLU A 39 3.96 -21.69 3.41
C GLU A 39 2.66 -21.24 2.72
N VAL A 40 2.39 -21.84 1.56
CA VAL A 40 1.21 -21.49 0.74
C VAL A 40 -0.08 -21.72 1.53
N ASP A 41 -0.15 -22.81 2.30
CA ASP A 41 -1.32 -23.16 3.10
C ASP A 41 -1.65 -22.08 4.15
N VAL A 42 -0.61 -21.49 4.74
CA VAL A 42 -0.74 -20.40 5.72
C VAL A 42 -1.27 -19.13 5.04
N ILE A 43 -0.74 -18.79 3.86
CA ILE A 43 -1.23 -17.65 3.07
C ILE A 43 -2.71 -17.84 2.72
N VAL A 44 -3.09 -19.03 2.25
CA VAL A 44 -4.48 -19.34 1.88
C VAL A 44 -5.40 -19.22 3.09
N CYS A 45 -5.03 -19.79 4.24
CA CYS A 45 -5.82 -19.70 5.46
C CYS A 45 -6.05 -18.25 5.91
N ILE A 46 -4.98 -17.44 5.97
CA ILE A 46 -5.06 -16.02 6.35
C ILE A 46 -5.90 -15.24 5.33
N SER A 47 -5.76 -15.53 4.03
CA SER A 47 -6.54 -14.90 2.97
C SER A 47 -8.03 -15.19 3.12
N ILE A 48 -8.40 -16.45 3.39
CA ILE A 48 -9.79 -16.86 3.63
C ILE A 48 -10.36 -16.08 4.82
N PHE A 49 -9.62 -15.98 5.93
CA PHE A 49 -10.03 -15.21 7.10
C PHE A 49 -10.34 -13.75 6.74
N TRP A 50 -9.43 -13.06 6.05
CA TRP A 50 -9.66 -11.68 5.63
C TRP A 50 -10.79 -11.54 4.60
N CYS A 51 -10.98 -12.53 3.72
CA CYS A 51 -12.11 -12.57 2.79
C CYS A 51 -13.45 -12.68 3.51
N VAL A 52 -13.54 -13.48 4.58
CA VAL A 52 -14.73 -13.56 5.43
C VAL A 52 -15.01 -12.22 6.09
N VAL A 53 -14.00 -11.56 6.65
CA VAL A 53 -14.14 -10.21 7.23
C VAL A 53 -14.61 -9.21 6.17
N ALA A 54 -14.00 -9.21 4.98
CA ALA A 54 -14.40 -8.35 3.87
C ALA A 54 -15.86 -8.61 3.45
N TYR A 55 -16.26 -9.88 3.36
CA TYR A 55 -17.63 -10.28 3.03
C TYR A 55 -18.64 -9.77 4.06
N ILE A 56 -18.34 -9.92 5.36
CA ILE A 56 -19.17 -9.39 6.44
C ILE A 56 -19.33 -7.87 6.29
N LEU A 57 -18.25 -7.13 6.03
CA LEU A 57 -18.32 -5.68 5.78
C LEU A 57 -19.15 -5.32 4.54
N VAL A 58 -19.09 -6.12 3.47
CA VAL A 58 -19.90 -5.90 2.26
C VAL A 58 -21.40 -6.01 2.54
N ARG A 59 -21.81 -6.80 3.54
CA ARG A 59 -23.22 -7.01 3.88
C ARG A 59 -23.89 -5.80 4.53
N PHE A 60 -23.14 -4.91 5.17
CA PHE A 60 -23.70 -3.71 5.78
C PHE A 60 -23.59 -2.52 4.83
N GLU A 61 -24.70 -1.81 4.56
CA GLU A 61 -24.70 -0.69 3.62
C GLU A 61 -23.68 0.40 3.98
N THR A 62 -23.49 0.64 5.28
CA THR A 62 -22.56 1.64 5.80
C THR A 62 -21.09 1.29 5.58
N THR A 63 -20.72 0.01 5.55
CA THR A 63 -19.33 -0.45 5.41
C THR A 63 -19.05 -1.15 4.08
N LYS A 64 -20.03 -1.21 3.19
CA LYS A 64 -19.95 -1.90 1.88
C LYS A 64 -18.73 -1.53 1.05
N GLU A 65 -18.43 -0.24 0.92
CA GLU A 65 -17.29 0.23 0.14
C GLU A 65 -15.95 -0.08 0.81
N ALA A 66 -15.90 -0.09 2.15
CA ALA A 66 -14.73 -0.54 2.89
C ALA A 66 -14.49 -2.05 2.72
N GLY A 67 -15.56 -2.85 2.72
CA GLY A 67 -15.49 -4.29 2.43
C GLY A 67 -14.96 -4.60 1.03
N LYS A 68 -15.47 -3.89 -0.01
CA LYS A 68 -14.96 -4.01 -1.38
C LYS A 68 -13.49 -3.60 -1.47
N PHE A 69 -13.13 -2.48 -0.83
CA PHE A 69 -11.75 -1.99 -0.80
C PHE A 69 -10.81 -3.02 -0.15
N LEU A 70 -11.23 -3.61 0.98
CA LEU A 70 -10.48 -4.67 1.64
C LEU A 70 -10.32 -5.89 0.74
N PHE A 71 -11.39 -6.31 0.05
CA PHE A 71 -11.35 -7.45 -0.87
C PHE A 71 -10.32 -7.26 -1.99
N VAL A 72 -10.31 -6.10 -2.64
CA VAL A 72 -9.31 -5.79 -3.68
C VAL A 72 -7.90 -5.68 -3.08
N SER A 73 -7.78 -5.17 -1.86
CA SER A 73 -6.49 -5.08 -1.16
C SER A 73 -5.91 -6.45 -0.79
N ILE A 74 -6.76 -7.43 -0.47
CA ILE A 74 -6.35 -8.83 -0.26
C ILE A 74 -5.77 -9.41 -1.56
N LEU A 75 -6.44 -9.22 -2.70
CA LEU A 75 -5.93 -9.65 -4.00
C LEU A 75 -4.59 -9.00 -4.33
N GLY A 76 -4.45 -7.69 -4.07
CA GLY A 76 -3.17 -6.99 -4.24
C GLY A 76 -2.08 -7.53 -3.31
N ALA A 77 -2.41 -7.89 -2.07
CA ALA A 77 -1.47 -8.49 -1.12
C ALA A 77 -0.99 -9.87 -1.60
N LEU A 78 -1.89 -10.69 -2.14
CA LEU A 78 -1.55 -11.98 -2.74
C LEU A 78 -0.57 -11.83 -3.91
N VAL A 79 -0.82 -10.87 -4.81
CA VAL A 79 0.13 -10.56 -5.90
C VAL A 79 1.49 -10.16 -5.35
N LEU A 80 1.55 -9.29 -4.34
CA LEU A 80 2.82 -8.90 -3.71
C LEU A 80 3.56 -10.10 -3.09
N LEU A 81 2.84 -11.03 -2.45
CA LEU A 81 3.40 -12.23 -1.85
C LEU A 81 3.95 -13.20 -2.91
N MET A 82 3.25 -13.36 -4.05
CA MET A 82 3.72 -14.23 -5.14
C MET A 82 5.08 -13.79 -5.69
N TYR A 83 5.30 -12.48 -5.83
CA TYR A 83 6.52 -11.94 -6.42
C TYR A 83 7.57 -11.52 -5.38
N ILE A 84 7.40 -11.92 -4.12
CA ILE A 84 8.19 -11.36 -3.03
C ILE A 84 9.67 -11.78 -3.06
N LYS A 85 9.97 -12.96 -3.63
CA LYS A 85 11.35 -13.45 -3.81
C LYS A 85 11.90 -13.17 -5.21
N GLU A 86 11.03 -12.72 -6.10
CA GLU A 86 11.35 -12.50 -7.50
C GLU A 86 12.19 -11.23 -7.67
N HIS A 87 13.17 -11.34 -8.56
CA HIS A 87 14.08 -10.26 -8.90
C HIS A 87 14.50 -10.40 -10.35
N PHE A 88 14.76 -9.28 -10.99
CA PHE A 88 15.28 -9.24 -12.35
C PHE A 88 16.52 -8.36 -12.41
N TRP A 89 17.33 -8.58 -13.45
CA TRP A 89 18.53 -7.80 -13.70
C TRP A 89 18.23 -6.69 -14.69
N PHE A 90 18.63 -5.47 -14.37
CA PHE A 90 18.54 -4.33 -15.26
C PHE A 90 19.81 -3.48 -15.12
N GLN A 91 20.57 -3.31 -16.21
CA GLN A 91 21.83 -2.54 -16.21
C GLN A 91 22.77 -2.92 -15.04
N ASP A 92 23.01 -4.23 -14.87
CA ASP A 92 23.84 -4.81 -13.80
C ASP A 92 23.34 -4.55 -12.36
N MET A 93 22.15 -3.99 -12.20
CA MET A 93 21.48 -3.86 -10.91
C MET A 93 20.43 -4.95 -10.75
N ARG A 94 20.47 -5.62 -9.59
CA ARG A 94 19.42 -6.56 -9.17
C ARG A 94 18.25 -5.77 -8.61
N ILE A 95 17.11 -5.78 -9.32
CA ILE A 95 15.89 -5.09 -8.92
C ILE A 95 14.88 -6.10 -8.40
N HIS A 96 14.41 -5.89 -7.18
CA HIS A 96 13.32 -6.67 -6.60
C HIS A 96 11.98 -6.29 -7.22
N SER A 97 11.12 -7.28 -7.45
CA SER A 97 9.78 -7.07 -8.04
C SER A 97 8.94 -6.09 -7.23
N TRP A 98 9.09 -6.06 -5.91
CA TRP A 98 8.38 -5.10 -5.06
C TRP A 98 8.77 -3.64 -5.35
N THR A 99 10.03 -3.39 -5.71
CA THR A 99 10.53 -2.06 -6.10
C THR A 99 9.94 -1.66 -7.43
N ALA A 100 9.83 -2.61 -8.37
CA ALA A 100 9.19 -2.39 -9.65
C ALA A 100 7.70 -2.04 -9.48
N PHE A 101 6.97 -2.75 -8.62
CA PHE A 101 5.57 -2.41 -8.29
C PHE A 101 5.46 -0.97 -7.75
N LEU A 102 6.33 -0.59 -6.80
CA LEU A 102 6.35 0.76 -6.25
C LEU A 102 6.64 1.81 -7.34
N THR A 103 7.56 1.51 -8.26
CA THR A 103 7.92 2.38 -9.39
C THR A 103 6.70 2.64 -10.27
N VAL A 104 5.95 1.59 -10.64
CA VAL A 104 4.74 1.71 -11.47
C VAL A 104 3.67 2.55 -10.76
N ILE A 105 3.48 2.36 -9.45
CA ILE A 105 2.51 3.11 -8.66
C ILE A 105 2.85 4.60 -8.63
N PHE A 106 4.11 4.95 -8.41
CA PHE A 106 4.56 6.33 -8.47
C PHE A 106 4.43 6.91 -9.89
N ALA A 107 4.79 6.15 -10.93
CA ALA A 107 4.64 6.59 -12.31
C ALA A 107 3.18 6.92 -12.65
N ILE A 108 2.22 6.08 -12.25
CA ILE A 108 0.78 6.35 -12.45
C ILE A 108 0.38 7.66 -11.77
N SER A 109 0.83 7.89 -10.55
CA SER A 109 0.52 9.10 -9.78
C SER A 109 1.09 10.37 -10.43
N LEU A 110 2.38 10.34 -10.80
CA LEU A 110 3.05 11.44 -11.47
C LEU A 110 2.44 11.74 -12.85
N LEU A 111 2.16 10.69 -13.62
CA LEU A 111 1.55 10.83 -14.94
C LEU A 111 0.17 11.48 -14.83
N PHE A 112 -0.66 11.04 -13.88
CA PHE A 112 -1.96 11.66 -13.64
C PHE A 112 -1.83 13.12 -13.18
N PHE A 113 -0.85 13.42 -12.31
CA PHE A 113 -0.63 14.77 -11.82
C PHE A 113 -0.30 15.75 -12.96
N VAL A 114 0.60 15.36 -13.88
CA VAL A 114 0.96 16.19 -15.05
C VAL A 114 -0.21 16.25 -16.04
N LEU A 115 -0.74 15.09 -16.41
CA LEU A 115 -1.78 14.91 -17.41
C LEU A 115 -3.04 14.31 -16.76
N PRO A 116 -3.89 15.11 -16.10
CA PRO A 116 -5.10 14.64 -15.44
C PRO A 116 -6.15 14.28 -16.50
N HIS A 117 -6.01 13.10 -17.08
CA HIS A 117 -6.86 12.59 -18.14
C HIS A 117 -7.94 11.67 -17.59
N ARG A 118 -9.12 11.67 -18.20
CA ARG A 118 -10.29 10.91 -17.71
C ARG A 118 -10.02 9.41 -17.65
N HIS A 119 -9.22 8.87 -18.57
CA HIS A 119 -8.83 7.45 -18.60
C HIS A 119 -7.79 7.06 -17.55
N LEU A 120 -7.00 8.01 -17.02
CA LEU A 120 -6.02 7.75 -15.97
C LEU A 120 -6.64 7.81 -14.56
N LYS A 121 -7.78 8.50 -14.40
CA LYS A 121 -8.47 8.66 -13.11
C LYS A 121 -8.84 7.33 -12.42
N PRO A 122 -9.31 6.28 -13.11
CA PRO A 122 -9.57 4.98 -12.48
C PRO A 122 -8.30 4.32 -11.90
N LEU A 123 -7.15 4.53 -12.54
CA LEU A 123 -5.87 3.95 -12.10
C LEU A 123 -5.40 4.52 -10.76
N LEU A 124 -5.82 5.73 -10.38
CA LEU A 124 -5.50 6.31 -9.08
C LEU A 124 -6.04 5.49 -7.91
N PHE A 125 -7.05 4.65 -8.11
CA PHE A 125 -7.54 3.73 -7.08
C PHE A 125 -6.51 2.67 -6.69
N LEU A 126 -5.55 2.36 -7.58
CA LEU A 126 -4.48 1.40 -7.29
C LEU A 126 -3.55 1.88 -6.19
N LEU A 127 -3.40 3.20 -5.97
CA LEU A 127 -2.54 3.73 -4.90
C LEU A 127 -3.04 3.35 -3.51
N PRO A 128 -4.27 3.72 -3.07
CA PRO A 128 -4.77 3.35 -1.76
C PRO A 128 -4.91 1.84 -1.61
N VAL A 129 -5.29 1.11 -2.67
CA VAL A 129 -5.31 -0.36 -2.67
C VAL A 129 -3.92 -0.90 -2.39
N SER A 130 -2.90 -0.46 -3.12
CA SER A 130 -1.54 -0.94 -2.93
C SER A 130 -1.01 -0.60 -1.55
N ALA A 131 -1.27 0.61 -1.04
CA ALA A 131 -0.92 0.99 0.33
C ALA A 131 -1.53 0.02 1.36
N CYS A 132 -2.81 -0.34 1.20
CA CYS A 132 -3.47 -1.30 2.07
C CYS A 132 -2.96 -2.74 1.85
N SER A 133 -2.68 -3.15 0.61
CA SER A 133 -2.08 -4.45 0.30
C SER A 133 -0.72 -4.61 0.97
N TRP A 134 0.16 -3.62 0.86
CA TRP A 134 1.45 -3.60 1.55
C TRP A 134 1.27 -3.65 3.06
N PHE A 135 0.33 -2.87 3.60
CA PHE A 135 -0.01 -2.92 5.02
C PHE A 135 -0.46 -4.33 5.45
N LEU A 136 -1.32 -4.99 4.67
CA LEU A 136 -1.78 -6.36 4.95
C LEU A 136 -0.61 -7.36 4.91
N VAL A 137 0.30 -7.25 3.94
CA VAL A 137 1.49 -8.12 3.87
C VAL A 137 2.34 -7.99 5.14
N TRP A 138 2.61 -6.77 5.57
CA TRP A 138 3.47 -6.51 6.72
C TRP A 138 2.79 -6.80 8.05
N VAL A 139 1.54 -6.35 8.25
CA VAL A 139 0.85 -6.40 9.54
C VAL A 139 -0.04 -7.62 9.70
N GLY A 140 -0.61 -8.12 8.60
CA GLY A 140 -1.47 -9.30 8.59
C GLY A 140 -0.68 -10.57 8.37
N TYR A 141 -0.17 -10.77 7.14
CA TYR A 141 0.37 -12.06 6.71
C TYR A 141 1.63 -12.48 7.46
N ARG A 142 2.57 -11.56 7.69
CA ARG A 142 3.86 -11.88 8.32
C ARG A 142 3.75 -12.22 9.82
N PRO A 143 3.10 -11.40 10.68
CA PRO A 143 2.90 -11.77 12.08
C PRO A 143 2.10 -13.07 12.22
N ALA A 144 1.04 -13.23 11.43
CA ALA A 144 0.21 -14.43 11.49
C ALA A 144 1.00 -15.69 11.06
N SER A 145 1.85 -15.59 10.04
CA SER A 145 2.70 -16.73 9.64
C SER A 145 3.72 -17.09 10.70
N LEU A 146 4.29 -16.12 11.42
CA LEU A 146 5.17 -16.39 12.56
C LEU A 146 4.44 -17.14 13.67
N VAL A 147 3.24 -16.71 14.04
CA VAL A 147 2.44 -17.37 15.08
C VAL A 147 2.13 -18.81 14.69
N ILE A 148 1.70 -19.05 13.45
CA ILE A 148 1.38 -20.40 12.96
C ILE A 148 2.64 -21.28 12.94
N ALA A 149 3.78 -20.74 12.50
CA ALA A 149 5.05 -21.47 12.53
C ALA A 149 5.47 -21.87 13.95
N ILE A 150 5.30 -20.98 14.93
CA ILE A 150 5.59 -21.27 16.34
C ILE A 150 4.66 -22.37 16.87
N LEU A 151 3.35 -22.29 16.56
CA LEU A 151 2.38 -23.32 16.95
C LEU A 151 2.71 -24.68 16.34
N GLY A 152 3.12 -24.72 15.06
CA GLY A 152 3.52 -25.96 14.38
C GLY A 152 4.86 -26.53 14.84
N ALA A 153 5.73 -25.70 15.42
CA ALA A 153 7.01 -26.09 16.00
C ALA A 153 6.90 -26.56 17.46
N LYS A 154 5.79 -26.22 18.14
CA LYS A 154 5.53 -26.64 19.52
C LYS A 154 5.48 -28.17 19.59
N GLY A 155 6.36 -28.77 20.40
CA GLY A 155 6.52 -30.22 20.50
C GLY A 155 7.56 -30.84 19.55
N LYS A 156 8.15 -30.06 18.63
CA LYS A 156 9.23 -30.52 17.73
C LYS A 156 10.59 -29.90 18.07
N LEU A 157 10.60 -28.70 18.65
CA LEU A 157 11.81 -27.98 19.04
C LEU A 157 11.95 -27.88 20.56
N PRO A 158 13.18 -27.72 21.08
CA PRO A 158 13.41 -27.45 22.50
C PRO A 158 12.66 -26.19 22.94
N GLU A 159 12.04 -26.24 24.12
CA GLU A 159 11.26 -25.12 24.67
C GLU A 159 12.07 -23.83 24.79
N GLU A 160 13.37 -23.93 25.08
CA GLU A 160 14.28 -22.78 25.17
C GLU A 160 14.35 -21.98 23.86
N ASN A 161 14.37 -22.66 22.71
CA ASN A 161 14.41 -22.00 21.40
C ASN A 161 13.06 -21.35 21.08
N ILE A 162 11.95 -21.96 21.48
CA ILE A 162 10.61 -21.42 21.30
C ILE A 162 10.43 -20.16 22.18
N ASN A 163 10.87 -20.21 23.43
CA ASN A 163 10.79 -19.08 24.35
C ASN A 163 11.59 -17.87 23.85
N LYS A 164 12.81 -18.09 23.34
CA LYS A 164 13.61 -17.02 22.70
C LYS A 164 12.88 -16.36 21.52
N VAL A 165 12.18 -17.13 20.70
CA VAL A 165 11.39 -16.59 19.57
C VAL A 165 10.17 -15.82 20.06
N ILE A 166 9.50 -16.30 21.13
CA ILE A 166 8.37 -15.60 21.74
C ILE A 166 8.81 -14.27 22.36
N GLU A 167 9.98 -14.23 23.01
CA GLU A 167 10.56 -13.00 23.56
C GLU A 167 10.87 -11.95 22.48
N LEU A 168 11.31 -12.39 21.30
CA LEU A 168 11.56 -11.51 20.14
C LEU A 168 10.28 -11.09 19.39
N MET A 169 9.14 -11.72 19.68
CA MET A 169 7.89 -11.50 18.94
C MET A 169 7.40 -10.04 18.97
N PRO A 170 7.40 -9.34 20.11
CA PRO A 170 6.94 -7.94 20.17
C PRO A 170 7.76 -7.02 19.27
N GLU A 171 9.08 -7.20 19.22
CA GLU A 171 9.98 -6.41 18.36
C GLU A 171 9.70 -6.68 16.88
N ILE A 172 9.51 -7.95 16.51
CA ILE A 172 9.16 -8.34 15.13
C ILE A 172 7.82 -7.73 14.74
N PHE A 173 6.83 -7.77 15.62
CA PHE A 173 5.49 -7.23 15.36
C PHE A 173 5.52 -5.71 15.23
N LEU A 174 6.32 -5.04 16.06
CA LEU A 174 6.52 -3.59 15.98
C LEU A 174 7.25 -3.21 14.68
N SER A 175 8.28 -3.95 14.29
CA SER A 175 8.98 -3.75 13.01
C SER A 175 8.06 -3.97 11.81
N CYS A 176 7.19 -4.97 11.87
CA CYS A 176 6.16 -5.23 10.87
C CYS A 176 5.13 -4.08 10.81
N LEU A 177 4.64 -3.62 11.96
CA LEU A 177 3.69 -2.51 12.05
C LEU A 177 4.30 -1.21 11.50
N THR A 178 5.51 -0.86 11.93
CA THR A 178 6.23 0.33 11.44
C THR A 178 6.46 0.26 9.95
N SER A 179 6.85 -0.89 9.40
CA SER A 179 7.02 -1.08 7.96
C SER A 179 5.71 -0.94 7.19
N GLY A 180 4.61 -1.51 7.70
CA GLY A 180 3.28 -1.39 7.09
C GLY A 180 2.79 0.06 7.10
N VAL A 181 2.91 0.74 8.24
CA VAL A 181 2.55 2.15 8.40
C VAL A 181 3.41 3.05 7.51
N PHE A 182 4.71 2.78 7.42
CA PHE A 182 5.62 3.48 6.52
C PHE A 182 5.16 3.38 5.06
N MET A 183 4.76 2.20 4.58
CA MET A 183 4.25 2.06 3.21
C MET A 183 2.96 2.86 2.96
N VAL A 184 2.08 2.97 3.97
CA VAL A 184 0.88 3.82 3.88
C VAL A 184 1.27 5.29 3.79
N PHE A 185 2.15 5.77 4.67
CA PHE A 185 2.66 7.15 4.63
C PHE A 185 3.52 7.45 3.42
N LEU A 186 4.09 6.43 2.79
CA LEU A 186 4.84 6.60 1.57
C LEU A 186 3.91 6.78 0.38
N ILE A 187 2.88 5.94 0.22
CA ILE A 187 2.04 5.90 -0.98
C ILE A 187 0.87 6.90 -0.91
N MET A 188 0.23 7.07 0.26
CA MET A 188 -0.96 7.90 0.39
C MET A 188 -0.73 9.38 0.08
N PRO A 189 0.38 10.02 0.49
CA PRO A 189 0.65 11.41 0.10
C PRO A 189 0.71 11.59 -1.42
N PHE A 190 1.29 10.65 -2.18
CA PHE A 190 1.26 10.72 -3.64
C PHE A 190 -0.16 10.60 -4.20
N TYR A 191 -1.02 9.79 -3.61
CA TYR A 191 -2.43 9.71 -4.01
C TYR A 191 -3.16 11.03 -3.78
N ILE A 192 -3.01 11.60 -2.58
CA ILE A 192 -3.57 12.91 -2.19
C ILE A 192 -3.06 13.99 -3.15
N PHE A 193 -1.76 13.99 -3.40
CA PHE A 193 -1.08 14.95 -4.27
C PHE A 193 -1.57 14.87 -5.72
N ALA A 194 -1.63 13.67 -6.31
CA ALA A 194 -2.13 13.52 -7.68
C ALA A 194 -3.64 13.85 -7.77
N ARG A 195 -4.44 13.41 -6.80
CA ARG A 195 -5.89 13.58 -6.83
C ARG A 195 -6.33 15.03 -6.66
N TRP A 196 -5.64 15.83 -5.84
CA TRP A 196 -6.05 17.20 -5.50
C TRP A 196 -5.08 18.28 -5.96
N GLY A 197 -3.80 17.97 -6.09
CA GLY A 197 -2.77 18.92 -6.50
C GLY A 197 -2.81 19.31 -7.97
N HIS A 198 -3.45 18.51 -8.84
CA HIS A 198 -3.53 18.85 -10.26
C HIS A 198 -4.36 20.13 -10.50
N ASP A 199 -5.50 20.30 -9.83
CA ASP A 199 -6.35 21.51 -9.93
C ASP A 199 -6.75 22.03 -8.53
N PRO A 200 -5.89 22.84 -7.89
CA PRO A 200 -6.13 23.32 -6.53
C PRO A 200 -7.35 24.24 -6.45
N LYS A 201 -7.61 25.04 -7.51
CA LYS A 201 -8.73 25.98 -7.54
C LYS A 201 -10.07 25.25 -7.65
N GLY A 202 -10.19 24.32 -8.59
CA GLY A 202 -11.39 23.50 -8.75
C GLY A 202 -11.64 22.62 -7.52
N THR A 203 -10.58 22.04 -6.95
CA THR A 203 -10.65 21.26 -5.72
C THR A 203 -11.15 22.08 -4.54
N TYR A 204 -10.62 23.28 -4.32
CA TYR A 204 -11.05 24.17 -3.24
C TYR A 204 -12.52 24.57 -3.38
N GLN A 205 -12.96 24.93 -4.59
CA GLN A 205 -14.35 25.31 -4.85
C GLN A 205 -15.32 24.13 -4.62
N SER A 206 -14.93 22.92 -5.02
CA SER A 206 -15.74 21.71 -4.80
C SER A 206 -15.91 21.39 -3.31
N HIS A 207 -14.81 21.40 -2.54
CA HIS A 207 -14.85 21.10 -1.11
C HIS A 207 -15.61 22.16 -0.32
N THR A 208 -15.40 23.44 -0.62
CA THR A 208 -16.15 24.53 0.03
C THR A 208 -17.64 24.46 -0.25
N LYS A 209 -18.06 24.10 -1.48
CA LYS A 209 -19.47 23.87 -1.82
C LYS A 209 -20.05 22.69 -1.03
N ARG A 210 -19.31 21.58 -0.92
CA ARG A 210 -19.73 20.39 -0.14
C ARG A 210 -19.87 20.70 1.34
N LEU A 211 -18.90 21.40 1.93
CA LEU A 211 -18.94 21.82 3.34
C LEU A 211 -20.11 22.76 3.63
N ARG A 212 -20.39 23.73 2.73
CA ARG A 212 -21.58 24.58 2.84
C ARG A 212 -22.88 23.76 2.79
N GLY A 213 -22.95 22.74 1.93
CA GLY A 213 -24.10 21.82 1.87
C GLY A 213 -24.32 21.07 3.18
N ILE A 214 -23.25 20.49 3.76
CA ILE A 214 -23.32 19.79 5.06
C ILE A 214 -23.73 20.74 6.18
N ARG A 215 -23.16 21.95 6.22
CA ARG A 215 -23.52 22.97 7.22
C ARG A 215 -25.00 23.34 7.13
N ASN A 216 -25.50 23.59 5.92
CA ASN A 216 -26.89 23.96 5.72
C ASN A 216 -27.83 22.80 6.08
N ALA A 217 -27.45 21.54 5.83
CA ALA A 217 -28.22 20.36 6.21
C ALA A 217 -28.25 20.06 7.72
N ARG A 218 -27.38 20.70 8.53
CA ARG A 218 -27.39 20.61 10.01
C ARG A 218 -28.15 21.75 10.68
N HIS A 219 -28.51 22.80 9.94
CA HIS A 219 -29.27 23.95 10.45
C HIS A 219 -30.78 23.83 10.17
N PHE A 220 -31.21 22.72 9.56
CA PHE A 220 -32.59 22.24 9.50
C PHE A 220 -32.69 20.99 10.38
#